data_AF-A0AAV5QY12-F1
#
_entry.id   AF-A0AAV5QY12-F1
#
_cell.length_a   1.000
_cell.length_b   1.000
_cell.length_c   1.000
_cell.angle_alpha   90.00
_cell.angle_beta   90.00
_cell.angle_gamma   90.00
#
_symmetry.space_group_name_H-M   'P 1'
#
loop_
_entity.id
_entity.type
_entity.pdbx_description
1 polymer ?
#
loop_
_entity_poly.entity_id
_entity_poly.type
_entity_poly.pdbx_seq_one_letter_code
_entity_poly.pdbx_strand_id
1 'polypeptide(L)'
;MRYPLHSSKISKIKLVTFTNFPLGKAPAYLEEENNFKLTEFVAIAEYFLSISDNKTYIGENLKDKMQVLRWLSYANQDLADIAGQFFFVAKTDDEKAKLSAKMKDQLKFVENELSTRSFLATNYITFADVYFFTSYKFYGAIVGGLTADSYPNLTKWFETVKENDPIAKDILANM
;
A
#
# COMPACT_ATOMS: atom_id res chain seq x y z
N MET A 1 20.78 13.18 18.81
CA MET A 1 19.86 14.30 19.03
C MET A 1 18.54 13.93 18.37
N ARG A 2 17.62 13.32 19.14
CA ARG A 2 16.34 12.79 18.65
C ARG A 2 15.31 13.92 18.66
N TYR A 3 14.72 14.23 17.50
CA TYR A 3 13.53 15.08 17.45
C TYR A 3 12.33 14.30 18.00
N PRO A 4 11.57 14.85 18.95
CA PRO A 4 10.39 14.19 19.49
C PRO A 4 9.20 14.45 18.56
N LEU A 5 8.65 13.39 17.97
CA LEU A 5 7.30 13.43 17.43
C LEU A 5 6.32 13.40 18.59
N HIS A 6 5.95 14.58 19.07
CA HIS A 6 4.75 14.75 19.88
C HIS A 6 3.52 14.60 18.97
N SER A 7 2.96 13.41 18.89
CA SER A 7 1.53 13.26 18.56
C SER A 7 0.95 12.10 19.39
N SER A 8 0.41 12.46 20.55
CA SER A 8 -0.27 11.62 21.53
C SER A 8 -1.56 10.94 21.03
N LYS A 9 -1.78 10.85 19.70
CA LYS A 9 -2.96 10.22 19.09
C LYS A 9 -2.68 8.87 18.43
N ILE A 10 -1.42 8.47 18.24
CA ILE A 10 -1.07 7.22 17.51
C ILE A 10 -0.89 6.02 18.47
N SER A 11 -0.90 6.24 19.80
CA SER A 11 -0.51 5.22 20.79
C SER A 11 -1.62 4.27 21.27
N LYS A 12 -2.67 4.01 20.48
CA LYS A 12 -3.73 3.05 20.85
C LYS A 12 -4.26 2.21 19.68
N ILE A 13 -3.39 1.67 18.82
CA ILE A 13 -3.82 0.58 17.93
C ILE A 13 -3.82 -0.71 18.76
N LYS A 14 -4.86 -0.90 19.57
CA LYS A 14 -5.18 -2.19 20.19
C LYS A 14 -5.69 -3.12 19.08
N LEU A 15 -5.29 -4.39 19.11
CA LEU A 15 -5.80 -5.42 18.19
C LEU A 15 -7.32 -5.33 18.13
N VAL A 16 -7.86 -4.86 17.00
CA VAL A 16 -9.29 -4.81 16.75
C VAL A 16 -9.78 -6.26 16.74
N THR A 17 -10.51 -6.66 17.78
CA THR A 17 -11.08 -8.01 17.83
C THR A 17 -12.17 -8.13 16.77
N PHE A 18 -12.17 -9.22 16.01
CA PHE A 18 -13.19 -9.50 14.97
C PHE A 18 -14.63 -9.42 15.50
N THR A 19 -14.83 -9.53 16.82
CA THR A 19 -16.14 -9.36 17.49
C THR A 19 -16.73 -7.95 17.34
N ASN A 20 -15.92 -6.92 17.13
CA ASN A 20 -16.41 -5.55 16.98
C ASN A 20 -16.98 -5.27 15.58
N PHE A 21 -16.67 -6.12 14.60
CA PHE A 21 -17.03 -5.95 13.19
C PHE A 21 -17.74 -7.20 12.67
N PRO A 22 -19.05 -7.12 12.29
CA PRO A 22 -19.84 -8.30 11.93
C PRO A 22 -19.25 -9.14 10.78
N LEU A 23 -18.50 -8.51 9.87
CA LEU A 23 -17.89 -9.20 8.74
C LEU A 23 -16.63 -9.98 9.09
N GLY A 24 -16.01 -9.73 10.25
CA GLY A 24 -14.78 -10.41 10.66
C GLY A 24 -13.61 -10.23 9.67
N LYS A 25 -13.56 -9.11 8.95
CA LYS A 25 -12.53 -8.80 7.95
C LYS A 25 -11.59 -7.70 8.43
N ALA A 26 -10.34 -7.77 7.99
CA ALA A 26 -9.36 -6.71 8.10
C ALA A 26 -9.10 -6.08 6.70
N PRO A 27 -8.70 -4.80 6.61
CA PRO A 27 -8.53 -3.86 7.73
C PRO A 27 -9.87 -3.33 8.28
N ALA A 28 -9.85 -2.96 9.57
CA ALA A 28 -10.98 -2.36 10.27
C ALA A 28 -10.47 -1.32 11.27
N TYR A 29 -11.15 -0.19 11.38
CA TYR A 29 -10.83 0.91 12.29
C TYR A 29 -11.99 1.15 13.26
N LEU A 30 -11.69 1.16 14.55
CA LEU A 30 -12.61 1.50 15.63
C LEU A 30 -12.07 2.70 16.40
N GLU A 31 -12.82 3.80 16.38
CA GLU A 31 -12.60 4.93 17.28
C GLU A 31 -13.38 4.69 18.58
N GLU A 32 -12.68 4.40 19.68
CA GLU A 32 -13.32 4.01 20.95
C GLU A 32 -14.21 5.13 21.53
N GLU A 33 -13.80 6.39 21.40
CA GLU A 33 -14.47 7.53 22.04
C GLU A 33 -15.91 7.73 21.53
N ASN A 34 -16.11 7.57 20.22
CA ASN A 34 -17.41 7.78 19.57
C ASN A 34 -18.05 6.49 19.05
N ASN A 35 -17.41 5.34 19.29
CA ASN A 35 -17.78 4.06 18.69
C ASN A 35 -17.93 4.13 17.15
N PHE A 36 -17.14 4.99 16.49
CA PHE A 36 -17.13 5.10 15.04
C PHE A 36 -16.37 3.89 14.46
N LYS A 37 -17.06 3.14 13.60
CA LYS A 37 -16.56 1.91 12.99
C LYS A 37 -16.44 2.10 11.49
N LEU A 38 -15.26 1.82 10.95
CA LEU A 38 -14.98 1.93 9.53
C LEU A 38 -14.27 0.68 9.03
N THR A 39 -14.77 0.16 7.92
CA THR A 39 -14.18 -0.97 7.18
C THR A 39 -13.88 -0.52 5.74
N GLU A 40 -13.24 -1.39 4.98
CA GLU A 40 -12.72 -1.13 3.63
C GLU A 40 -11.47 -0.27 3.62
N PHE A 41 -10.38 -0.82 3.08
CA PHE A 41 -9.06 -0.19 3.09
C PHE A 41 -9.08 1.25 2.54
N VAL A 42 -9.71 1.46 1.39
CA VAL A 42 -9.74 2.77 0.72
C VAL A 42 -10.51 3.80 1.55
N ALA A 43 -11.60 3.41 2.21
CA ALA A 43 -12.36 4.31 3.08
C ALA A 43 -11.56 4.67 4.34
N ILE A 44 -10.89 3.70 4.96
CA ILE A 44 -10.01 3.92 6.10
C ILE A 44 -8.85 4.85 5.73
N ALA A 45 -8.20 4.61 4.58
CA ALA A 45 -7.13 5.46 4.07
C ALA A 45 -7.60 6.90 3.87
N GLU A 46 -8.73 7.10 3.18
CA GLU A 46 -9.31 8.42 2.97
C GLU A 46 -9.66 9.15 4.26
N TYR A 47 -10.18 8.44 5.28
CA TYR A 47 -10.46 9.03 6.58
C TYR A 47 -9.19 9.61 7.21
N PHE A 48 -8.13 8.81 7.31
CA PHE A 48 -6.86 9.25 7.90
C PHE A 48 -6.17 10.33 7.10
N LEU A 49 -6.19 10.25 5.77
CA LEU A 49 -5.64 11.30 4.92
C LEU A 49 -6.42 12.61 5.07
N SER A 50 -7.76 12.53 5.14
CA SER A 50 -8.61 13.72 5.27
C SER A 50 -8.39 14.48 6.58
N ILE A 51 -7.96 13.80 7.65
CA ILE A 51 -7.61 14.42 8.94
C ILE A 51 -6.11 14.67 9.13
N SER A 52 -5.26 14.18 8.23
CA SER A 52 -3.81 14.42 8.22
C SER A 52 -3.48 15.87 7.87
N ASP A 53 -2.43 16.43 8.47
CA ASP A 53 -1.89 17.73 8.08
C ASP A 53 -1.17 17.70 6.72
N ASN A 54 -0.69 16.53 6.31
CA ASN A 54 -0.07 16.34 4.99
C ASN A 54 -1.14 16.03 3.93
N LYS A 55 -1.60 17.08 3.26
CA LYS A 55 -2.59 16.99 2.18
C LYS A 55 -2.02 16.53 0.84
N THR A 56 -0.70 16.59 0.65
CA THR A 56 -0.03 16.16 -0.59
C THR A 56 -0.34 14.71 -0.91
N TYR A 57 -0.46 13.84 0.10
CA TYR A 57 -0.78 12.43 -0.06
C TYR A 57 -2.14 12.12 -0.70
N ILE A 58 -3.08 13.07 -0.68
CA ILE A 58 -4.41 12.93 -1.30
C ILE A 58 -4.39 13.32 -2.78
N GLY A 59 -3.47 14.19 -3.20
CA GLY A 59 -3.52 14.88 -4.49
C GLY A 59 -3.94 16.35 -4.36
N GLU A 60 -3.47 17.20 -5.27
CA GLU A 60 -3.69 18.66 -5.22
C GLU A 60 -5.05 19.08 -5.79
N ASN A 61 -5.61 18.26 -6.68
CA ASN A 61 -6.91 18.50 -7.30
C ASN A 61 -7.75 17.22 -7.35
N LEU A 62 -9.02 17.37 -7.77
CA LEU A 62 -9.95 16.24 -7.83
C LEU A 62 -9.47 15.09 -8.73
N LYS A 63 -8.83 15.39 -9.87
CA LYS A 63 -8.32 14.36 -10.78
C LYS A 63 -7.18 13.58 -10.15
N ASP A 64 -6.25 14.27 -9.49
CA ASP A 64 -5.15 13.62 -8.76
C ASP A 64 -5.71 12.71 -7.66
N LYS A 65 -6.67 13.22 -6.88
CA LYS A 65 -7.35 12.43 -5.85
C LYS A 65 -7.98 11.17 -6.42
N MET A 66 -8.67 11.27 -7.56
CA MET A 66 -9.26 10.09 -8.21
C MET A 66 -8.19 9.12 -8.71
N GLN A 67 -7.02 9.60 -9.14
CA GLN A 67 -5.90 8.71 -9.50
C GLN A 67 -5.30 8.02 -8.28
N VAL A 68 -5.13 8.72 -7.15
CA VAL A 68 -4.68 8.12 -5.89
C VAL A 68 -5.66 7.01 -5.47
N LEU A 69 -6.95 7.31 -5.42
CA LEU A 69 -7.99 6.34 -5.08
C LEU A 69 -8.00 5.12 -6.01
N ARG A 70 -7.86 5.35 -7.32
CA ARG A 70 -7.78 4.27 -8.32
C ARG A 70 -6.63 3.32 -8.01
N TRP A 71 -5.44 3.86 -7.75
CA TRP A 71 -4.26 3.05 -7.45
C TRP A 71 -4.37 2.31 -6.12
N LEU A 72 -4.95 2.93 -5.09
CA LEU A 72 -5.23 2.25 -3.82
C LEU A 72 -6.22 1.09 -4.00
N SER A 73 -7.27 1.30 -4.79
CA SER A 73 -8.25 0.26 -5.10
C SER A 73 -7.60 -0.89 -5.86
N TYR A 74 -6.85 -0.60 -6.92
CA TYR A 74 -6.13 -1.59 -7.74
C TYR A 74 -5.13 -2.40 -6.90
N ALA A 75 -4.27 -1.73 -6.13
CA ALA A 75 -3.28 -2.42 -5.33
C ALA A 75 -3.93 -3.30 -4.25
N ASN A 76 -5.07 -2.88 -3.67
CA ASN A 76 -5.78 -3.66 -2.67
C ASN A 76 -6.62 -4.82 -3.25
N GLN A 77 -7.28 -4.63 -4.38
CA GLN A 77 -8.19 -5.64 -4.95
C GLN A 77 -7.49 -6.63 -5.87
N ASP A 78 -6.49 -6.19 -6.62
CA ASP A 78 -5.82 -7.04 -7.60
C ASP A 78 -4.52 -7.62 -7.02
N LEU A 79 -3.60 -6.76 -6.59
CA LEU A 79 -2.27 -7.19 -6.17
C LEU A 79 -2.28 -7.86 -4.79
N ALA A 80 -2.92 -7.23 -3.80
CA ALA A 80 -2.98 -7.76 -2.44
C ALA A 80 -3.81 -9.06 -2.37
N ASP A 81 -4.85 -9.21 -3.20
CA ASP A 81 -5.61 -10.45 -3.28
C ASP A 81 -4.76 -11.61 -3.84
N ILE A 82 -4.01 -11.39 -4.92
CA ILE A 82 -3.07 -12.39 -5.44
C ILE A 82 -2.02 -12.75 -4.38
N ALA A 83 -1.47 -11.76 -3.67
CA ALA A 83 -0.50 -12.01 -2.61
C ALA A 83 -1.12 -12.80 -1.45
N GLY A 84 -2.33 -12.45 -1.02
CA GLY A 84 -3.06 -13.16 0.02
C GLY A 84 -3.32 -14.62 -0.37
N GLN A 85 -3.77 -14.85 -1.61
CA GLN A 85 -3.95 -16.21 -2.13
C GLN A 85 -2.62 -16.98 -2.17
N PHE A 86 -1.52 -16.34 -2.58
CA PHE A 86 -0.22 -17.00 -2.70
C PHE A 86 0.35 -17.43 -1.34
N PHE A 87 0.29 -16.55 -0.34
CA PHE A 87 0.90 -16.80 0.96
C PHE A 87 0.01 -17.61 1.91
N PHE A 88 -1.31 -17.46 1.84
CA PHE A 88 -2.22 -18.00 2.85
C PHE A 88 -3.20 -19.05 2.34
N VAL A 89 -3.41 -19.17 1.02
CA VAL A 89 -4.43 -20.07 0.45
C VAL A 89 -3.82 -21.21 -0.37
N ALA A 90 -2.87 -20.90 -1.26
CA ALA A 90 -2.25 -21.87 -2.16
C ALA A 90 -1.48 -22.95 -1.40
N LYS A 91 -1.78 -24.23 -1.71
CA LYS A 91 -1.20 -25.40 -1.01
C LYS A 91 -0.24 -26.18 -1.88
N THR A 92 -0.31 -26.01 -3.21
CA THR A 92 0.53 -26.71 -4.18
C THR A 92 1.42 -25.75 -4.95
N ASP A 93 2.52 -26.29 -5.48
CA ASP A 93 3.44 -25.52 -6.32
C ASP A 93 2.79 -25.06 -7.62
N ASP A 94 1.88 -25.86 -8.20
CA ASP A 94 1.10 -25.49 -9.39
C ASP A 94 0.18 -24.29 -9.14
N GLU A 95 -0.48 -24.23 -7.97
CA GLU A 95 -1.29 -23.07 -7.58
C GLU A 95 -0.42 -21.83 -7.40
N LYS A 96 0.71 -21.97 -6.72
CA LYS A 96 1.68 -20.87 -6.55
C LYS A 96 2.24 -20.40 -7.88
N ALA A 97 2.55 -21.30 -8.80
CA ALA A 97 3.03 -20.95 -10.14
C ALA A 97 2.00 -20.14 -10.93
N LYS A 98 0.71 -20.52 -10.87
CA LYS A 98 -0.38 -19.76 -11.50
C LYS A 98 -0.53 -18.35 -10.90
N LEU A 99 -0.44 -18.22 -9.58
CA LEU A 99 -0.52 -16.92 -8.89
C LEU A 99 0.72 -16.07 -9.18
N SER A 100 1.90 -16.67 -9.25
CA SER A 100 3.14 -16.00 -9.64
C SER A 100 3.04 -15.44 -11.06
N ALA A 101 2.49 -16.21 -12.01
CA ALA A 101 2.25 -15.73 -13.37
C ALA A 101 1.28 -14.53 -13.39
N LYS A 102 0.16 -14.61 -12.65
CA LYS A 102 -0.77 -13.48 -12.52
C LYS A 102 -0.10 -12.24 -11.92
N MET A 103 0.71 -12.40 -10.87
CA MET A 103 1.45 -11.30 -10.26
C MET A 103 2.44 -10.67 -11.26
N LYS A 104 3.13 -11.47 -12.08
CA LYS A 104 4.02 -10.96 -13.13
C LYS A 104 3.28 -10.10 -14.15
N ASP A 105 2.08 -10.51 -14.58
CA ASP A 105 1.25 -9.72 -15.50
C ASP A 105 0.86 -8.37 -14.89
N GLN A 106 0.45 -8.36 -13.61
CA GLN A 106 0.11 -7.14 -12.90
C GLN A 106 1.34 -6.21 -12.72
N LEU A 107 2.48 -6.76 -12.32
CA LEU A 107 3.72 -5.98 -12.18
C LEU A 107 4.22 -5.44 -13.52
N LYS A 108 3.99 -6.15 -14.63
CA LYS A 108 4.28 -5.65 -15.98
C LYS A 108 3.40 -4.44 -16.33
N PHE A 109 2.14 -4.43 -15.92
CA PHE A 109 1.29 -3.24 -16.06
C PHE A 109 1.86 -2.06 -15.27
N VAL A 110 2.25 -2.27 -14.00
CA VAL A 110 2.85 -1.21 -13.16
C VAL A 110 4.16 -0.69 -13.75
N GLU A 111 5.05 -1.59 -14.19
CA GLU A 111 6.31 -1.26 -14.86
C GLU A 111 6.08 -0.37 -16.09
N ASN A 112 5.08 -0.69 -16.91
CA ASN A 112 4.73 0.11 -18.08
C ASN A 112 4.18 1.49 -17.71
N GLU A 113 3.31 1.60 -16.69
CA GLU A 113 2.83 2.90 -16.21
C GLU A 113 3.99 3.78 -15.72
N LEU A 114 4.93 3.21 -14.98
CA LEU A 114 6.12 3.89 -14.47
C LEU A 114 7.16 4.22 -15.55
N SER A 115 7.04 3.66 -16.77
CA SER A 115 7.90 4.06 -17.89
C SER A 115 7.63 5.50 -18.38
N THR A 116 6.43 6.03 -18.09
CA THR A 116 6.00 7.37 -18.52
C THR A 116 5.73 8.31 -17.34
N ARG A 117 5.83 7.82 -16.10
CA ARG A 117 5.47 8.54 -14.88
C ARG A 117 6.55 8.41 -13.81
N SER A 118 6.73 9.46 -13.02
CA SER A 118 7.66 9.43 -11.88
C SER A 118 7.09 8.64 -10.70
N PHE A 119 5.78 8.70 -10.49
CA PHE A 119 5.06 8.08 -9.39
C PHE A 119 3.72 7.54 -9.90
N LEU A 120 3.05 6.70 -9.09
CA LEU A 120 1.87 5.95 -9.55
C LEU A 120 0.74 6.91 -9.98
N ALA A 121 0.31 7.78 -9.08
CA ALA A 121 -0.86 8.62 -9.28
C ALA A 121 -0.55 9.98 -9.91
N THR A 122 0.59 10.58 -9.57
CA THR A 122 0.93 11.97 -9.93
C THR A 122 2.42 12.10 -10.30
N ASN A 123 2.92 13.34 -10.43
CA ASN A 123 4.34 13.64 -10.60
C ASN A 123 5.10 13.81 -9.27
N TYR A 124 4.45 13.64 -8.13
CA TYR A 124 5.04 13.60 -6.79
C TYR A 124 4.53 12.39 -5.98
N ILE A 125 5.17 12.12 -4.84
CA ILE A 125 4.82 10.98 -3.98
C ILE A 125 3.45 11.21 -3.34
N THR A 126 2.57 10.22 -3.48
CA THR A 126 1.24 10.21 -2.84
C THR A 126 1.07 8.99 -1.95
N PHE A 127 -0.08 8.88 -1.27
CA PHE A 127 -0.35 7.67 -0.47
C PHE A 127 -0.41 6.39 -1.31
N ALA A 128 -0.74 6.49 -2.61
CA ALA A 128 -0.68 5.35 -3.51
C ALA A 128 0.73 4.75 -3.57
N ASP A 129 1.76 5.61 -3.64
CA ASP A 129 3.15 5.19 -3.69
C ASP A 129 3.59 4.56 -2.37
N VAL A 130 3.26 5.21 -1.24
CA VAL A 130 3.59 4.71 0.10
C VAL A 130 2.94 3.34 0.36
N TYR A 131 1.67 3.17 -0.02
CA TYR A 131 0.99 1.88 0.12
C TYR A 131 1.64 0.80 -0.75
N PHE A 132 1.87 1.07 -2.04
CA PHE A 132 2.53 0.10 -2.92
C PHE A 132 3.93 -0.25 -2.41
N PHE A 133 4.66 0.73 -1.88
CA PHE A 133 6.01 0.56 -1.36
C PHE A 133 6.06 -0.47 -0.23
N THR A 134 5.08 -0.47 0.68
CA THR A 134 4.99 -1.47 1.76
C THR A 134 4.86 -2.90 1.24
N SER A 135 4.28 -3.08 0.05
CA SER A 135 4.00 -4.39 -0.54
C SER A 135 5.08 -4.87 -1.50
N TYR A 136 6.04 -4.01 -1.86
CA TYR A 136 7.08 -4.29 -2.86
C TYR A 136 7.83 -5.60 -2.61
N LYS A 137 8.31 -5.82 -1.38
CA LYS A 137 9.06 -7.04 -1.03
C LYS A 137 8.20 -8.30 -1.13
N PHE A 138 6.92 -8.22 -0.76
CA PHE A 138 5.99 -9.34 -0.87
C PHE A 138 5.75 -9.72 -2.33
N TYR A 139 5.55 -8.73 -3.21
CA TYR A 139 5.39 -8.96 -4.64
C TYR A 139 6.67 -9.56 -5.25
N GLY A 140 7.84 -9.07 -4.85
CA GLY A 140 9.12 -9.67 -5.25
C GLY A 140 9.26 -11.12 -4.84
N ALA A 141 8.90 -11.48 -3.60
CA ALA A 141 8.93 -12.87 -3.14
C ALA A 141 8.03 -13.81 -3.98
N ILE A 142 6.90 -13.31 -4.50
CA ILE A 142 5.99 -14.10 -5.35
C ILE A 142 6.59 -14.37 -6.73
N VAL A 143 7.27 -13.38 -7.32
CA VAL A 143 7.76 -13.47 -8.72
C VAL A 143 9.22 -13.87 -8.87
N GLY A 144 9.93 -14.07 -7.75
CA GLY A 144 11.34 -14.43 -7.72
C GLY A 144 12.30 -13.23 -7.72
N GLY A 145 11.81 -12.05 -7.37
CA GLY A 145 12.58 -10.81 -7.22
C GLY A 145 12.09 -9.68 -8.14
N LEU A 146 12.27 -8.44 -7.69
CA LEU A 146 12.06 -7.22 -8.48
C LEU A 146 13.42 -6.56 -8.72
N THR A 147 14.15 -7.07 -9.72
CA THR A 147 15.49 -6.56 -10.06
C THR A 147 15.41 -5.56 -11.21
N ALA A 148 16.43 -4.69 -11.32
CA ALA A 148 16.52 -3.72 -12.40
C ALA A 148 16.57 -4.36 -13.80
N ASP A 149 17.02 -5.62 -13.90
CA ASP A 149 17.05 -6.35 -15.18
C ASP A 149 15.64 -6.71 -15.68
N SER A 150 14.71 -6.97 -14.76
CA SER A 150 13.35 -7.41 -15.09
C SER A 150 12.31 -6.29 -14.98
N TYR A 151 12.51 -5.36 -14.05
CA TYR A 151 11.59 -4.27 -13.73
C TYR A 151 12.34 -2.94 -13.46
N PRO A 152 13.03 -2.39 -14.47
CA PRO A 152 13.90 -1.22 -14.29
C PRO A 152 13.16 0.02 -13.75
N ASN A 153 11.96 0.31 -14.26
CA ASN A 153 11.20 1.49 -13.83
C ASN A 153 10.66 1.31 -12.41
N LEU A 154 10.17 0.12 -12.09
CA LEU A 154 9.67 -0.21 -10.76
C LEU A 154 10.78 -0.22 -9.71
N THR A 155 11.97 -0.75 -10.04
CA THR A 155 13.15 -0.69 -9.15
C THR A 155 13.60 0.76 -8.94
N LYS A 156 13.65 1.57 -10.00
CA LYS A 156 13.98 3.01 -9.89
C LYS A 156 12.96 3.76 -9.03
N TRP A 157 11.67 3.51 -9.25
CA TRP A 157 10.59 4.09 -8.46
C TRP A 157 10.74 3.73 -6.98
N PHE A 158 11.04 2.46 -6.66
CA PHE A 158 11.21 2.01 -5.29
C PHE A 158 12.35 2.74 -4.57
N GLU A 159 13.52 2.86 -5.19
CA GLU A 159 14.65 3.60 -4.60
C GLU A 159 14.32 5.09 -4.46
N THR A 160 13.63 5.68 -5.44
CA THR A 160 13.21 7.09 -5.37
C THR A 160 12.27 7.33 -4.20
N VAL A 161 11.24 6.49 -4.00
CA VAL A 161 10.30 6.61 -2.87
C VAL A 161 11.01 6.41 -1.54
N LYS A 162 11.85 5.38 -1.43
CA LYS A 162 12.69 5.11 -0.26
C LYS A 162 13.56 6.29 0.15
N GLU A 163 14.13 7.02 -0.81
CA GLU A 163 15.01 8.14 -0.51
C GLU A 163 14.27 9.44 -0.19
N ASN A 164 13.03 9.61 -0.65
CA ASN A 164 12.34 10.89 -0.61
C ASN A 164 11.10 10.94 0.29
N ASP A 165 10.56 9.78 0.72
CA ASP A 165 9.40 9.73 1.61
C ASP A 165 9.77 9.32 3.05
N PRO A 166 9.40 10.12 4.07
CA PRO A 166 9.74 9.81 5.46
C PRO A 166 9.01 8.57 6.01
N ILE A 167 7.79 8.28 5.54
CA ILE A 167 7.03 7.10 5.98
C ILE A 167 7.65 5.84 5.37
N ALA A 168 8.00 5.87 4.08
CA ALA A 168 8.72 4.78 3.42
C ALA A 168 10.05 4.44 4.13
N LYS A 169 10.81 5.46 4.55
CA LYS A 169 12.04 5.28 5.33
C LYS A 169 11.78 4.60 6.67
N ASP A 170 10.76 5.04 7.40
CA ASP A 170 10.39 4.47 8.69
C ASP A 170 9.92 3.02 8.56
N ILE A 171 9.13 2.69 7.51
CA ILE A 171 8.72 1.32 7.20
C ILE A 171 9.96 0.42 7.04
N LEU A 172 10.95 0.84 6.25
CA LEU A 172 12.16 0.04 6.04
C LEU A 172 12.97 -0.19 7.31
N ALA A 173 13.02 0.79 8.21
CA ALA A 173 13.76 0.66 9.47
C ALA A 173 13.14 -0.36 10.43
N ASN A 174 11.86 -0.70 10.24
CA ASN A 174 11.07 -1.52 11.14
C ASN A 174 10.60 -2.85 10.51
N MET A 175 11.04 -3.18 9.28
CA MET A 175 10.82 -4.49 8.63
C MET A 175 12.01 -5.42 8.82
#